data_AF-A0A1G4SSD3-F1
#
_entry.id   AF-A0A1G4SSD3-F1
#
_cell.length_a   1.000
_cell.length_b   1.000
_cell.length_c   1.000
_cell.angle_alpha   90.00
_cell.angle_beta   90.00
_cell.angle_gamma   90.00
#
_symmetry.space_group_name_H-M   'P 1'
#
loop_
_entity.id
_entity.type
_entity.pdbx_description
1 polymer ?
#
loop_
_entity_poly.entity_id
_entity_poly.type
_entity_poly.pdbx_seq_one_letter_code
_entity_poly.pdbx_strand_id
1 'polypeptide(L)'
;MQDTDTLWLNIRKAQEKNASDFAFERRRLQQAEDLLTSEISDDLLLNLHLFAMDFEMENACYAVLKRQTEDLLLERMAGGKDDSYPPSDFIGAKDGEAKRALEAAISNTLPNRELLGLFLYAECLRFMDDNGPTWQAVFDLTRLQILRRMQGFRIDTDTMSVSNTPDDATMLSSTSRARCVRYG
;
A
#
# COMPACT_ATOMS: atom_id res chain seq x y z
N MET A 1 -2.44 57.93 -3.55
CA MET A 1 -3.36 57.22 -4.47
C MET A 1 -2.58 56.04 -5.03
N GLN A 2 -2.97 54.81 -4.71
CA GLN A 2 -2.39 53.64 -5.39
C GLN A 2 -2.90 53.60 -6.82
N ASP A 3 -1.98 53.38 -7.76
CA ASP A 3 -2.23 53.41 -9.19
C ASP A 3 -3.09 52.21 -9.62
N THR A 4 -4.28 52.48 -10.17
CA THR A 4 -5.30 51.46 -10.48
C THR A 4 -4.77 50.40 -11.46
N ASP A 5 -3.82 50.77 -12.30
CA ASP A 5 -3.19 49.88 -13.28
C ASP A 5 -2.29 48.84 -12.61
N THR A 6 -1.65 49.21 -11.49
CA THR A 6 -0.86 48.28 -10.69
C THR A 6 -1.76 47.22 -10.02
N LEU A 7 -2.97 47.63 -9.61
CA LEU A 7 -3.94 46.73 -8.97
C LEU A 7 -4.49 45.70 -9.96
N TRP A 8 -4.86 46.13 -11.18
CA TRP A 8 -5.31 45.22 -12.24
C TRP A 8 -4.22 44.25 -12.72
N LEU A 9 -2.97 44.71 -12.82
CA LEU A 9 -1.85 43.84 -13.15
C LEU A 9 -1.62 42.76 -12.09
N ASN A 10 -1.76 43.10 -10.81
CA ASN A 10 -1.63 42.14 -9.71
C ASN A 10 -2.76 41.11 -9.68
N ILE A 11 -4.01 41.55 -9.93
CA ILE A 11 -5.16 40.62 -10.05
C ILE A 11 -4.94 39.63 -11.19
N ARG A 12 -4.51 40.09 -12.36
CA ARG A 12 -4.27 39.23 -13.52
C ARG A 12 -3.14 38.23 -13.26
N LYS A 13 -2.02 38.67 -12.67
CA LYS A 13 -0.92 37.77 -12.27
C LYS A 13 -1.36 36.73 -11.25
N ALA A 14 -2.21 37.11 -10.29
CA ALA A 14 -2.77 36.17 -9.32
C ALA A 14 -3.70 35.14 -9.99
N GLN A 15 -4.53 35.56 -10.96
CA GLN A 15 -5.38 34.65 -11.73
C GLN A 15 -4.58 33.68 -12.60
N GLU A 16 -3.53 34.16 -13.28
CA GLU A 16 -2.64 33.34 -14.08
C GLU A 16 -1.88 32.32 -13.22
N LYS A 17 -1.41 32.74 -12.04
CA LYS A 17 -0.78 31.83 -11.06
C LYS A 17 -1.76 30.77 -10.54
N ASN A 18 -2.98 31.17 -10.17
CA ASN A 18 -4.00 30.21 -9.71
C ASN A 18 -4.37 29.21 -10.81
N ALA A 19 -4.41 29.64 -12.08
CA ALA A 19 -4.68 28.76 -13.21
C ALA A 19 -3.52 27.78 -13.48
N SER A 20 -2.26 28.22 -13.34
CA SER A 20 -1.09 27.32 -13.46
C SER A 20 -1.04 26.31 -12.33
N ASP A 21 -1.32 26.75 -11.10
CA ASP A 21 -1.32 25.89 -9.91
C ASP A 21 -2.43 24.83 -10.03
N PHE A 22 -3.62 25.21 -10.50
CA PHE A 22 -4.72 24.27 -10.76
C PHE A 22 -4.40 23.26 -11.88
N ALA A 23 -3.80 23.71 -12.98
CA ALA A 23 -3.43 22.82 -14.09
C ALA A 23 -2.34 21.81 -13.68
N PHE A 24 -1.41 22.24 -12.82
CA PHE A 24 -0.37 21.38 -12.25
C PHE A 24 -0.97 20.32 -11.33
N GLU A 25 -1.82 20.70 -10.38
CA GLU A 25 -2.47 19.77 -9.46
C GLU A 25 -3.38 18.78 -10.20
N ARG A 26 -4.12 19.23 -11.21
CA ARG A 26 -4.91 18.33 -12.06
C ARG A 26 -4.04 17.29 -12.77
N ARG A 27 -2.87 17.68 -13.25
CA ARG A 27 -1.93 16.75 -13.91
C ARG A 27 -1.35 15.75 -12.91
N ARG A 28 -1.02 16.18 -11.70
CA ARG A 28 -0.55 15.29 -10.62
C ARG A 28 -1.62 14.28 -10.23
N LEU A 29 -2.86 14.72 -10.06
CA LEU A 29 -3.98 13.83 -9.77
C LEU A 29 -4.23 12.83 -10.90
N GLN A 30 -4.21 13.28 -12.16
CA GLN A 30 -4.36 12.38 -13.30
C GLN A 30 -3.27 11.30 -13.33
N GLN A 31 -2.01 11.66 -13.06
CA GLN A 31 -0.91 10.69 -12.98
C GLN A 31 -1.13 9.67 -11.86
N ALA A 32 -1.63 10.11 -10.70
CA ALA A 32 -1.97 9.23 -9.59
C ALA A 32 -3.12 8.26 -9.94
N GLU A 33 -4.15 8.74 -10.62
CA GLU A 33 -5.27 7.91 -11.10
C GLU A 33 -4.82 6.91 -12.17
N ASP A 34 -3.98 7.34 -13.12
CA ASP A 34 -3.45 6.47 -14.17
C ASP A 34 -2.65 5.29 -13.55
N LEU A 35 -1.89 5.54 -12.47
CA LEU A 35 -1.20 4.49 -11.73
C LEU A 35 -2.17 3.46 -11.13
N LEU A 36 -3.33 3.89 -10.60
CA LEU A 36 -4.34 2.97 -10.06
C LEU A 36 -5.00 2.09 -11.13
N THR A 37 -5.11 2.58 -12.37
CA THR A 37 -5.66 1.78 -13.49
C THR A 37 -4.70 0.71 -14.02
N SER A 38 -3.41 0.86 -13.73
CA SER A 38 -2.37 -0.10 -14.11
C SER A 38 -2.16 -1.17 -13.04
N GLU A 39 -1.47 -2.27 -13.36
CA GLU A 39 -0.99 -3.22 -12.35
C GLU A 39 0.08 -2.55 -11.46
N ILE A 40 -0.38 -1.75 -10.51
CA ILE A 40 0.47 -1.02 -9.57
C ILE A 40 1.18 -2.01 -8.63
N SER A 41 2.48 -1.82 -8.43
CA SER A 41 3.25 -2.61 -7.47
C SER A 41 2.82 -2.29 -6.04
N ASP A 42 2.97 -3.25 -5.14
CA ASP A 42 2.52 -3.11 -3.75
C ASP A 42 3.25 -1.97 -3.01
N ASP A 43 4.54 -1.77 -3.30
CA ASP A 43 5.32 -0.65 -2.76
C ASP A 43 4.83 0.71 -3.27
N LEU A 44 4.54 0.79 -4.57
CA LEU A 44 4.07 2.03 -5.19
C LEU A 44 2.66 2.37 -4.71
N LEU A 45 1.80 1.38 -4.49
CA LEU A 45 0.47 1.57 -3.92
C LEU A 45 0.55 2.15 -2.50
N LEU A 46 1.45 1.62 -1.67
CA LEU A 46 1.63 2.13 -0.31
C LEU A 46 2.17 3.57 -0.30
N ASN A 47 3.11 3.89 -1.20
CA ASN A 47 3.62 5.26 -1.35
C ASN A 47 2.54 6.21 -1.89
N LEU A 48 1.68 5.73 -2.80
CA LEU A 48 0.58 6.52 -3.35
C LEU A 48 -0.46 6.86 -2.27
N HIS A 49 -0.70 5.94 -1.34
CA HIS A 49 -1.57 6.18 -0.19
C HIS A 49 -1.01 7.25 0.75
N LEU A 50 0.29 7.18 1.09
CA LEU A 50 0.97 8.22 1.87
C LEU A 50 0.90 9.58 1.18
N PHE A 51 1.17 9.60 -0.13
CA PHE A 51 1.04 10.80 -0.94
C PHE A 51 -0.39 11.38 -0.88
N ALA A 52 -1.43 10.56 -1.03
CA ALA A 52 -2.80 11.04 -0.95
C ALA A 52 -3.16 11.58 0.45
N MET A 53 -2.62 10.98 1.51
CA MET A 53 -2.78 11.44 2.89
C MET A 53 -2.17 12.84 3.10
N ASP A 54 -0.99 13.11 2.57
CA ASP A 54 -0.30 14.39 2.74
C ASP A 54 -1.10 15.58 2.15
N PHE A 55 -1.92 15.34 1.12
CA PHE A 55 -2.67 16.38 0.42
C PHE A 55 -4.20 16.33 0.64
N GLU A 56 -4.71 15.41 1.48
CA GLU A 56 -6.16 15.21 1.63
C GLU A 56 -6.89 16.44 2.17
N MET A 57 -6.21 17.24 3.00
CA MET A 57 -6.77 18.47 3.57
C MET A 57 -6.81 19.63 2.58
N GLU A 58 -5.97 19.58 1.53
CA GLU A 58 -5.84 20.64 0.54
C GLU A 58 -6.86 20.49 -0.59
N ASN A 59 -7.23 19.25 -0.94
CA ASN A 59 -8.16 18.97 -2.03
C ASN A 59 -8.95 17.68 -1.79
N ALA A 60 -10.28 17.77 -1.88
CA ALA A 60 -11.20 16.64 -1.73
C ALA A 60 -10.92 15.49 -2.71
N CYS A 61 -10.29 15.75 -3.86
CA CYS A 61 -9.89 14.70 -4.80
C CYS A 61 -8.83 13.77 -4.20
N TYR A 62 -7.90 14.29 -3.39
CA TYR A 62 -6.91 13.48 -2.69
C TYR A 62 -7.55 12.64 -1.58
N ALA A 63 -8.64 13.10 -0.95
CA ALA A 63 -9.41 12.28 -0.02
C ALA A 63 -10.06 11.06 -0.73
N VAL A 64 -10.54 11.24 -1.96
CA VAL A 64 -11.05 10.13 -2.80
C VAL A 64 -9.92 9.17 -3.15
N LEU A 65 -8.77 9.68 -3.60
CA LEU A 65 -7.60 8.88 -3.93
C LEU A 65 -7.08 8.10 -2.71
N LYS A 66 -7.03 8.74 -1.54
CA LYS A 66 -6.64 8.11 -0.27
C LYS A 66 -7.57 6.94 0.06
N ARG A 67 -8.88 7.13 -0.06
CA ARG A 67 -9.85 6.06 0.18
C ARG A 67 -9.69 4.90 -0.80
N GLN A 68 -9.53 5.19 -2.10
CA GLN A 68 -9.33 4.16 -3.12
C GLN A 68 -8.05 3.34 -2.87
N THR A 69 -6.96 4.02 -2.53
CA THR A 69 -5.69 3.37 -2.20
C THR A 69 -5.76 2.58 -0.90
N GLU A 70 -6.47 3.08 0.12
CA GLU A 70 -6.72 2.37 1.38
C GLU A 70 -7.52 1.09 1.15
N ASP A 71 -8.63 1.18 0.41
CA ASP A 71 -9.49 0.03 0.10
C ASP A 71 -8.68 -1.04 -0.67
N LEU A 72 -7.89 -0.63 -1.67
CA LEU A 72 -7.05 -1.55 -2.45
C LEU A 72 -5.90 -2.17 -1.63
N LEU A 73 -5.30 -1.40 -0.70
CA LEU A 73 -4.29 -1.91 0.22
C LEU A 73 -4.89 -3.00 1.11
N LEU A 74 -6.04 -2.73 1.73
CA LEU A 74 -6.72 -3.68 2.61
C LEU A 74 -7.16 -4.92 1.85
N GLU A 75 -7.70 -4.77 0.63
CA GLU A 75 -8.06 -5.88 -0.24
C GLU A 75 -6.86 -6.79 -0.53
N ARG A 76 -5.72 -6.21 -0.93
CA ARG A 76 -4.49 -6.96 -1.21
C ARG A 76 -3.90 -7.61 0.04
N MET A 77 -3.93 -6.92 1.18
CA MET A 77 -3.47 -7.45 2.46
C MET A 77 -4.35 -8.59 2.98
N ALA A 78 -5.64 -8.59 2.65
CA ALA A 78 -6.58 -9.63 3.07
C ALA A 78 -6.75 -10.75 2.04
N GLY A 79 -6.16 -10.63 0.84
CA GLY A 79 -6.35 -11.57 -0.26
C GLY A 79 -7.82 -11.68 -0.68
N GLY A 80 -8.58 -10.58 -0.61
CA GLY A 80 -10.02 -10.55 -0.93
C GLY A 80 -10.96 -11.12 0.15
N LYS A 81 -10.47 -11.39 1.36
CA LYS A 81 -11.32 -11.77 2.51
C LYS A 81 -11.69 -10.53 3.32
N ASP A 82 -12.92 -10.49 3.82
CA ASP A 82 -13.42 -9.35 4.59
C ASP A 82 -12.75 -9.33 5.98
N ASP A 83 -11.78 -8.44 6.15
CA ASP A 83 -11.08 -8.22 7.43
C ASP A 83 -11.91 -7.24 8.29
N SER A 84 -13.10 -7.72 8.68
CA SER A 84 -14.04 -7.00 9.53
C SER A 84 -13.59 -7.05 10.99
N TYR A 85 -12.50 -6.34 11.30
CA TYR A 85 -12.15 -6.02 12.68
C TYR A 85 -12.59 -4.58 12.98
N PRO A 86 -13.33 -4.35 14.08
CA PRO A 86 -13.64 -3.01 14.52
C PRO A 86 -12.34 -2.24 14.79
N PRO A 87 -12.28 -0.93 14.49
CA PRO A 87 -11.11 -0.13 14.81
C PRO A 87 -10.85 -0.19 16.32
N SER A 88 -9.68 -0.70 16.70
CA SER A 88 -9.18 -0.65 18.07
C SER A 88 -8.80 0.79 18.42
N ASP A 89 -9.10 1.21 19.66
CA ASP A 89 -8.80 2.53 20.24
C ASP A 89 -7.28 2.81 20.41
N PHE A 90 -6.42 2.21 19.59
CA PHE A 90 -4.96 2.17 19.80
C PHE A 90 -4.24 3.50 19.56
N ILE A 91 -4.94 4.61 19.30
CA ILE A 91 -4.30 5.86 18.89
C ILE A 91 -4.69 6.98 19.86
N GLY A 92 -3.85 7.24 20.86
CA GLY A 92 -4.08 8.31 21.81
C GLY A 92 -2.89 8.69 22.68
N ALA A 93 -1.88 9.33 22.07
CA ALA A 93 -0.71 10.02 22.66
C ALA A 93 -0.56 9.97 24.20
N LYS A 94 -0.22 8.81 24.75
CA LYS A 94 0.19 8.60 26.15
C LYS A 94 1.66 8.19 26.26
N ASP A 95 2.26 8.50 27.39
CA ASP A 95 3.61 8.08 27.74
C ASP A 95 3.78 6.55 27.58
N GLY A 96 4.87 6.15 26.91
CA GLY A 96 5.20 4.74 26.64
C GLY A 96 4.52 4.12 25.42
N GLU A 97 3.83 4.90 24.58
CA GLU A 97 3.21 4.40 23.34
C GLU A 97 4.20 3.87 22.32
N ALA A 98 5.31 4.57 22.07
CA ALA A 98 6.29 4.16 21.07
C ALA A 98 6.83 2.74 21.35
N LYS A 99 7.02 2.39 22.63
CA LYS A 99 7.44 1.05 23.04
C LYS A 99 6.34 0.01 22.82
N ARG A 100 5.09 0.31 23.16
CA ARG A 100 3.95 -0.61 22.94
C ARG A 100 3.67 -0.81 21.45
N ALA A 101 3.76 0.25 20.66
CA ALA A 101 3.69 0.22 19.20
C ALA A 101 4.77 -0.68 18.62
N LEU A 102 6.01 -0.57 19.12
CA LEU A 102 7.11 -1.43 18.71
C LEU A 102 6.87 -2.90 19.09
N GLU A 103 6.41 -3.17 20.31
CA GLU A 103 6.06 -4.53 20.75
C GLU A 103 4.92 -5.13 19.89
N ALA A 104 3.89 -4.33 19.60
CA ALA A 104 2.78 -4.72 18.73
C ALA A 104 3.26 -5.02 17.30
N ALA A 105 4.11 -4.14 16.73
CA ALA A 105 4.72 -4.37 15.43
C ALA A 105 5.56 -5.65 15.45
N ILE A 106 6.41 -5.89 16.45
CA ILE A 106 7.20 -7.12 16.54
C ILE A 106 6.33 -8.38 16.62
N SER A 107 5.19 -8.32 17.33
CA SER A 107 4.29 -9.47 17.49
C SER A 107 3.73 -9.99 16.17
N ASN A 108 3.61 -9.12 15.14
CA ASN A 108 3.02 -9.43 13.83
C ASN A 108 1.57 -10.00 13.92
N THR A 109 0.84 -9.72 15.01
CA THR A 109 -0.52 -10.22 15.24
C THR A 109 -1.62 -9.20 14.92
N LEU A 110 -1.25 -7.99 14.53
CA LEU A 110 -2.20 -6.92 14.26
C LEU A 110 -3.12 -7.25 13.06
N PRO A 111 -4.43 -7.01 13.15
CA PRO A 111 -5.34 -7.01 12.00
C PRO A 111 -4.88 -6.04 10.90
N ASN A 112 -5.32 -6.21 9.65
CA ASN A 112 -4.81 -5.41 8.53
C ASN A 112 -5.09 -3.91 8.73
N ARG A 113 -6.30 -3.56 9.19
CA ARG A 113 -6.68 -2.17 9.47
C ARG A 113 -5.83 -1.55 10.58
N GLU A 114 -5.59 -2.29 11.67
CA GLU A 114 -4.76 -1.79 12.78
C GLU A 114 -3.30 -1.67 12.38
N LEU A 115 -2.79 -2.60 11.58
CA LEU A 115 -1.44 -2.56 11.04
C LEU A 115 -1.24 -1.34 10.13
N LEU A 116 -2.21 -1.06 9.24
CA LEU A 116 -2.18 0.13 8.39
C LEU A 116 -2.31 1.42 9.22
N GLY A 117 -3.21 1.45 10.21
CA GLY A 117 -3.34 2.59 11.12
C GLY A 117 -2.06 2.88 11.90
N LEU A 118 -1.39 1.83 12.40
CA LEU A 118 -0.12 1.96 13.11
C LEU A 118 1.01 2.45 12.18
N PHE A 119 1.03 1.98 10.94
CA PHE A 119 1.95 2.47 9.91
C PHE A 119 1.77 3.97 9.65
N LEU A 120 0.53 4.43 9.46
CA LEU A 120 0.23 5.86 9.24
C LEU A 120 0.56 6.72 10.46
N TYR A 121 0.25 6.24 11.66
CA TYR A 121 0.59 6.95 12.89
C TYR A 121 2.11 7.08 13.07
N ALA A 122 2.85 6.01 12.77
CA ALA A 122 4.31 6.03 12.82
C ALA A 122 4.94 6.97 11.76
N GLU A 123 4.35 7.06 10.57
CA GLU A 123 4.76 8.04 9.54
C GLU A 123 4.69 9.47 10.08
N CYS A 124 3.59 9.83 10.74
CA CYS A 124 3.42 11.17 11.30
C CYS A 124 4.42 11.48 12.43
N LEU A 125 4.87 10.48 13.18
CA LEU A 125 5.65 10.66 14.41
C LEU A 125 7.15 10.36 14.27
N ARG A 126 7.61 9.74 13.18
CA ARG A 126 9.03 9.33 13.03
C ARG A 126 10.04 10.48 13.04
N PHE A 127 9.58 11.70 12.78
CA PHE A 127 10.40 12.91 12.82
C PHE A 127 10.15 13.78 14.06
N MET A 128 9.31 13.32 15.01
CA MET A 128 8.97 14.05 16.22
C MET A 128 9.84 13.63 17.42
N ASP A 129 10.34 14.64 18.14
CA ASP A 129 10.95 14.59 19.48
C ASP A 129 11.90 13.40 19.78
N ASP A 130 12.05 13.06 21.07
CA ASP A 130 12.99 12.07 21.60
C ASP A 130 12.66 10.62 21.18
N ASN A 131 11.43 10.36 20.74
CA ASN A 131 10.97 9.02 20.34
C ASN A 131 11.02 8.76 18.83
N GLY A 132 11.47 9.73 18.02
CA GLY A 132 11.55 9.62 16.56
C GLY A 132 12.21 8.32 16.06
N PRO A 133 13.38 7.90 16.59
CA PRO A 133 14.02 6.64 16.19
C PRO A 133 13.16 5.39 16.46
N THR A 134 12.38 5.38 17.54
CA THR A 134 11.47 4.27 17.86
C THR A 134 10.31 4.24 16.86
N TRP A 135 9.74 5.41 16.55
CA TRP A 135 8.68 5.51 15.55
C TRP A 135 9.16 5.17 14.14
N GLN A 136 10.40 5.51 13.79
CA GLN A 136 11.03 5.05 12.54
C GLN A 136 11.10 3.52 12.48
N ALA A 137 11.49 2.86 13.58
CA ALA A 137 11.51 1.39 13.62
C ALA A 137 10.10 0.78 13.50
N VAL A 138 9.10 1.38 14.14
CA VAL A 138 7.69 0.98 13.98
C VAL A 138 7.25 1.13 12.52
N PHE A 139 7.56 2.27 11.89
CA PHE A 139 7.24 2.54 10.49
C PHE A 139 7.86 1.47 9.56
N ASP A 140 9.15 1.17 9.73
CA ASP A 140 9.85 0.21 8.88
C ASP A 140 9.30 -1.22 9.07
N LEU A 141 9.04 -1.63 10.31
CA LEU A 141 8.49 -2.96 10.61
C LEU A 141 7.07 -3.14 10.07
N THR A 142 6.21 -2.15 10.27
CA THR A 142 4.82 -2.20 9.79
C THR A 142 4.77 -2.16 8.26
N ARG A 143 5.61 -1.34 7.61
CA ARG A 143 5.78 -1.35 6.15
C ARG A 143 6.15 -2.73 5.62
N LEU A 144 7.15 -3.38 6.21
CA LEU A 144 7.58 -4.72 5.81
C LEU A 144 6.47 -5.77 5.97
N GLN A 145 5.69 -5.68 7.05
CA GLN A 145 4.57 -6.60 7.29
C GLN A 145 3.45 -6.41 6.28
N ILE A 146 3.08 -5.16 5.98
CA ILE A 146 2.08 -4.81 4.97
C ILE A 146 2.47 -5.39 3.62
N LEU A 147 3.72 -5.15 3.18
CA LEU A 147 4.25 -5.69 1.92
C LEU A 147 4.26 -7.22 1.89
N ARG A 148 4.68 -7.88 2.98
CA ARG A 148 4.67 -9.34 3.08
C ARG A 148 3.26 -9.92 3.00
N ARG A 149 2.27 -9.28 3.61
CA ARG A 149 0.87 -9.74 3.53
C ARG A 149 0.37 -9.66 2.10
N MET A 150 0.61 -8.55 1.39
CA MET A 150 0.24 -8.43 -0.02
C MET A 150 0.94 -9.45 -0.93
N GLN A 151 2.22 -9.77 -0.66
CA GLN A 151 2.97 -10.77 -1.43
C GLN A 151 2.57 -12.22 -1.13
N GLY A 152 2.31 -12.56 0.13
CA GLY A 152 1.96 -13.91 0.55
C GLY A 152 0.73 -14.46 -0.17
N PHE A 153 -0.25 -13.60 -0.43
CA PHE A 153 -1.46 -14.00 -1.14
C PHE A 153 -1.27 -14.23 -2.65
N ARG A 154 -0.32 -13.52 -3.30
CA ARG A 154 -0.04 -13.74 -4.73
C ARG A 154 0.49 -15.16 -4.98
N ILE A 155 1.34 -15.66 -4.08
CA ILE A 155 1.94 -16.99 -4.17
C ILE A 155 0.87 -18.09 -4.05
N ASP A 156 -0.13 -17.90 -3.18
CA ASP A 156 -1.23 -18.85 -2.99
C ASP A 156 -2.20 -18.88 -4.18
N THR A 157 -2.47 -17.73 -4.82
CA THR A 157 -3.28 -17.70 -6.06
C THR A 157 -2.58 -18.29 -7.27
N ASP A 158 -1.28 -18.03 -7.45
CA ASP A 158 -0.52 -18.58 -8.58
C ASP A 158 -0.33 -20.09 -8.46
N THR A 159 -0.14 -20.62 -7.25
CA THR A 159 -0.01 -22.07 -7.02
C THR A 159 -1.32 -22.84 -7.20
N MET A 160 -2.49 -22.20 -7.04
CA MET A 160 -3.79 -22.83 -7.33
C MET A 160 -4.17 -22.85 -8.81
N SER A 161 -3.46 -22.11 -9.66
CA SER A 161 -3.67 -22.12 -11.13
C SER A 161 -2.95 -23.28 -11.85
N VAL A 162 -2.20 -24.12 -11.12
CA VAL A 162 -1.56 -25.34 -11.66
C VAL A 162 -2.27 -26.60 -11.15
N SER A 163 -3.56 -26.73 -11.44
CA SER A 163 -4.21 -28.06 -11.44
C SER A 163 -5.44 -28.08 -12.35
N ASN A 164 -5.28 -28.69 -13.53
CA ASN A 164 -6.27 -29.35 -14.41
C ASN A 164 -5.63 -29.43 -15.82
N THR A 165 -5.25 -30.59 -16.37
CA THR A 165 -5.77 -31.97 -16.24
C THR A 165 -4.70 -33.03 -16.55
N PRO A 166 -4.69 -34.20 -15.88
CA PRO A 166 -4.18 -35.44 -16.43
C PRO A 166 -5.28 -36.20 -17.21
N ASP A 167 -4.82 -37.12 -18.07
CA ASP A 167 -5.54 -38.17 -18.81
C ASP A 167 -6.24 -37.72 -20.12
N ASP A 168 -6.11 -38.38 -21.27
CA ASP A 168 -5.75 -39.78 -21.54
C ASP A 168 -5.41 -39.99 -23.04
N ALA A 169 -4.96 -41.21 -23.36
CA ALA A 169 -4.95 -41.88 -24.67
C ALA A 169 -3.59 -41.93 -25.42
N THR A 170 -2.84 -43.02 -25.27
CA THR A 170 -3.13 -44.28 -26.00
C THR A 170 -1.93 -45.24 -25.93
N MET A 171 -2.13 -46.34 -25.21
CA MET A 171 -1.64 -47.69 -25.47
C MET A 171 -0.77 -47.91 -26.73
N LEU A 172 0.45 -48.43 -26.55
CA LEU A 172 0.90 -49.57 -27.35
C LEU A 172 1.79 -50.50 -26.52
N SER A 173 1.46 -51.78 -26.64
CA SER A 173 1.93 -52.86 -25.79
C SER A 173 3.22 -53.49 -26.32
N SER A 174 3.96 -54.08 -25.37
CA SER A 174 4.74 -55.31 -25.50
C SER A 174 5.96 -55.32 -26.44
N THR A 175 7.15 -55.52 -25.88
CA THR A 175 7.84 -56.83 -25.99
C THR A 175 9.07 -56.93 -25.08
N SER A 176 8.98 -57.83 -24.10
CA SER A 176 9.93 -58.90 -23.80
C SER A 176 11.40 -58.74 -24.22
N ARG A 177 12.31 -58.66 -23.24
CA ARG A 177 13.41 -59.65 -23.08
C ARG A 177 14.20 -59.46 -21.78
N ALA A 178 14.28 -60.56 -21.05
CA ALA A 178 15.13 -60.77 -19.90
C ALA A 178 16.63 -60.61 -20.21
N ARG A 179 17.41 -60.18 -19.21
CA ARG A 179 18.68 -60.84 -18.85
C ARG A 179 19.13 -60.46 -17.45
N CYS A 180 19.18 -61.48 -16.60
CA CYS A 180 20.06 -61.54 -15.44
C CYS A 180 21.51 -61.28 -15.85
N VAL A 181 22.25 -60.49 -15.06
CA VAL A 181 23.66 -60.76 -14.73
C VAL A 181 23.91 -60.33 -13.29
N ARG A 182 24.35 -61.29 -12.47
CA ARG A 182 24.94 -61.08 -11.14
C ARG A 182 26.47 -60.90 -11.28
N TYR A 183 27.04 -60.32 -10.22
CA TYR A 183 28.40 -60.41 -9.68
C TYR A 183 29.45 -59.40 -10.14
N GLY A 184 30.14 -58.91 -9.12
CA GLY A 184 31.21 -57.92 -9.07
C GLY A 184 31.19 -57.30 -7.68
#